data_AF-A0A5P1MRU0-F1
#
_entry.id   AF-A0A5P1MRU0-F1
#
_cell.length_a   1.000
_cell.length_b   1.000
_cell.length_c   1.000
_cell.angle_alpha   90.00
_cell.angle_beta   90.00
_cell.angle_gamma   90.00
#
_symmetry.space_group_name_H-M   'P 1'
#
loop_
_entity.id
_entity.type
_entity.pdbx_description
1 polymer ?
#
loop_
_entity_poly.entity_id
_entity_poly.type
_entity_poly.pdbx_seq_one_letter_code
_entity_poly.pdbx_strand_id
1 'polypeptide(L)'
;MSKKYYVSLAFADDAGRTRSITLSTPVKVVTAPLIREALRELELGENSALLSVSWLGKMSEKQYVDGVTPITVMRLLSLLQWAIVPVFIAYLIYQAATQ
;
A
#
# COMPACT_ATOMS: atom_id res chain seq x y z
N MET A 1 5.56 -10.19 11.41
CA MET A 1 4.29 -9.43 11.33
C MET A 1 3.63 -9.68 9.97
N SER A 2 2.36 -10.08 9.95
CA SER A 2 1.62 -10.25 8.70
C SER A 2 1.24 -8.88 8.12
N LYS A 3 1.31 -8.75 6.78
CA LYS A 3 0.89 -7.52 6.09
C LYS A 3 -0.62 -7.50 5.91
N LYS A 4 -1.25 -6.37 6.18
CA LYS A 4 -2.70 -6.12 6.01
C LYS A 4 -2.93 -5.06 4.94
N TYR A 5 -4.14 -5.03 4.39
CA TYR A 5 -4.58 -3.93 3.53
C TYR A 5 -5.08 -2.79 4.40
N TYR A 6 -4.62 -1.58 4.11
CA TYR A 6 -5.10 -0.37 4.77
C TYR A 6 -6.09 0.35 3.86
N VAL A 7 -7.23 0.76 4.41
CA VAL A 7 -8.29 1.46 3.72
C VAL A 7 -8.70 2.69 4.50
N SER A 8 -8.72 3.83 3.82
CA SER A 8 -9.29 5.07 4.33
C SER A 8 -10.75 5.15 3.90
N LEU A 9 -11.64 5.36 4.87
CA LEU A 9 -13.08 5.52 4.69
C LEU A 9 -13.46 6.92 5.15
N ALA A 10 -14.18 7.66 4.31
CA ALA A 10 -14.71 8.97 4.65
C ALA A 10 -16.24 8.95 4.66
N PHE A 11 -16.83 9.59 5.66
CA PHE A 11 -18.27 9.65 5.88
C PHE A 11 -18.73 11.10 6.08
N ALA A 12 -19.98 11.36 5.73
CA ALA A 12 -20.70 12.57 6.06
C ALA A 12 -21.91 12.25 6.93
N ASP A 13 -22.07 13.01 8.00
CA ASP A 13 -23.27 13.01 8.85
C ASP A 13 -24.36 13.92 8.26
N ASP A 14 -25.60 13.75 8.71
CA ASP A 14 -26.77 14.57 8.35
C ASP A 14 -26.56 16.05 8.74
N ALA A 15 -25.73 16.30 9.76
CA ALA A 15 -25.31 17.64 10.17
C ALA A 15 -24.27 18.27 9.23
N GLY A 16 -23.91 17.63 8.10
CA GLY A 16 -22.89 18.09 7.17
C GLY A 16 -21.45 17.93 7.66
N ARG A 17 -21.24 17.24 8.78
CA ARG A 17 -19.92 16.96 9.34
C ARG A 17 -19.27 15.83 8.58
N THR A 18 -18.06 16.05 8.07
CA THR A 18 -17.27 15.02 7.40
C THR A 18 -16.18 14.49 8.32
N ARG A 19 -16.08 13.16 8.46
CA ARG A 19 -14.99 12.50 9.19
C ARG A 19 -14.43 11.35 8.37
N SER A 20 -13.16 11.03 8.59
CA SER A 20 -12.50 9.92 7.92
C SER A 20 -11.66 9.11 8.88
N ILE A 21 -11.55 7.82 8.62
CA ILE A 21 -10.74 6.90 9.41
C ILE A 21 -9.99 5.94 8.51
N THR A 22 -8.83 5.46 8.97
CA THR A 22 -8.08 4.41 8.28
C THR A 22 -8.11 3.14 9.10
N LEU A 23 -8.60 2.06 8.51
CA LEU A 23 -8.68 0.73 9.12
C LEU A 23 -7.80 -0.27 8.38
N SER A 24 -7.46 -1.36 9.05
CA SER A 24 -6.69 -2.46 8.47
C SER A 24 -7.52 -3.73 8.35
N THR A 25 -7.43 -4.42 7.21
CA THR A 25 -8.16 -5.66 6.94
C THR A 25 -7.25 -6.70 6.26
N PRO A 26 -7.41 -8.01 6.55
CA PRO A 26 -6.63 -9.06 5.89
C PRO A 26 -6.93 -9.19 4.39
N VAL A 27 -8.11 -8.77 3.93
CA VAL A 27 -8.59 -8.87 2.54
C VAL A 27 -8.94 -7.50 1.98
N LYS A 28 -8.69 -7.29 0.69
CA LYS A 28 -8.94 -6.02 -0.01
C LYS A 28 -10.43 -5.87 -0.37
N VAL A 29 -11.30 -5.91 0.62
CA VAL A 29 -12.76 -5.80 0.49
C VAL A 29 -13.31 -4.93 1.61
N VAL A 30 -14.22 -4.01 1.28
CA VAL A 30 -14.99 -3.27 2.28
C VAL A 30 -16.27 -4.05 2.57
N THR A 31 -16.48 -4.41 3.82
CA THR A 31 -17.63 -5.20 4.28
C THR A 31 -18.49 -4.39 5.24
N ALA A 32 -19.78 -4.71 5.38
CA ALA A 32 -20.67 -4.03 6.32
C ALA A 32 -20.15 -4.00 7.77
N PRO A 33 -19.54 -5.08 8.32
CA PRO A 33 -18.91 -5.00 9.65
C PRO A 33 -17.79 -3.96 9.76
N LEU A 34 -16.98 -3.81 8.71
CA LEU A 34 -15.89 -2.84 8.68
C LEU A 34 -16.42 -1.40 8.63
N ILE A 35 -17.51 -1.17 7.89
CA ILE A 35 -18.21 0.12 7.86
C ILE A 35 -18.79 0.44 9.23
N ARG A 36 -19.42 -0.52 9.91
CA ARG A 36 -19.96 -0.33 11.27
C ARG A 36 -18.87 -0.02 12.29
N GLU A 37 -17.74 -0.70 12.19
CA GLU A 37 -16.55 -0.41 13.02
C GLU A 37 -16.06 1.02 12.78
N ALA A 38 -15.95 1.44 11.51
CA ALA A 38 -15.58 2.80 11.15
C ALA A 38 -16.55 3.86 11.69
N LEU A 39 -17.86 3.65 11.51
CA LEU A 39 -18.89 4.56 12.02
C LEU A 39 -18.84 4.66 13.55
N ARG A 40 -18.63 3.53 14.25
CA ARG A 40 -18.50 3.49 15.70
C ARG A 40 -17.28 4.28 16.18
N GLU A 41 -16.12 4.08 15.55
CA GLU A 41 -14.89 4.81 15.92
C GLU A 41 -14.96 6.30 15.60
N LEU A 42 -15.73 6.68 14.57
CA LEU A 42 -15.97 8.07 14.20
C LEU A 42 -17.11 8.73 14.98
N GLU A 43 -17.79 8.00 15.88
CA GLU A 43 -18.98 8.45 16.62
C GLU A 43 -20.08 8.98 15.68
N LEU A 44 -20.24 8.33 14.54
CA LEU A 44 -21.21 8.69 13.51
C LEU A 44 -22.44 7.78 13.58
N GLY A 45 -23.61 8.35 13.29
CA GLY A 45 -24.86 7.60 13.22
C GLY A 45 -24.93 6.68 12.02
N GLU A 46 -25.81 5.67 12.07
CA GLU A 46 -26.01 4.71 10.96
C GLU A 46 -26.51 5.37 9.66
N ASN A 47 -27.12 6.57 9.75
CA ASN A 47 -27.59 7.33 8.60
C ASN A 47 -26.46 8.05 7.84
N SER A 48 -25.23 8.01 8.35
CA SER A 48 -24.11 8.71 7.73
C SER A 48 -23.79 8.14 6.35
N ALA A 49 -23.65 9.03 5.36
CA ALA A 49 -23.32 8.66 4.00
C ALA A 49 -21.82 8.35 3.85
N LEU A 50 -21.49 7.19 3.28
CA LEU A 50 -20.12 6.88 2.88
C LEU A 50 -19.76 7.72 1.64
N LEU A 51 -18.78 8.63 1.79
CA LEU A 51 -18.34 9.54 0.74
C LEU A 51 -17.25 8.94 -0.14
N SER A 52 -16.26 8.27 0.47
CA SER A 52 -15.13 7.72 -0.29
C SER A 52 -14.49 6.50 0.38
N VAL A 53 -13.87 5.68 -0.47
CA VAL A 53 -13.11 4.48 -0.10
C VAL A 53 -11.78 4.51 -0.84
N SER A 54 -10.68 4.64 -0.11
CA SER A 54 -9.33 4.77 -0.67
C SER A 54 -8.40 3.71 -0.10
N TRP A 55 -7.86 2.85 -0.97
CA TRP A 55 -6.91 1.81 -0.56
C TRP A 55 -5.48 2.36 -0.55
N LEU A 56 -4.81 2.25 0.61
CA LEU A 56 -3.41 2.65 0.79
C LEU A 56 -2.44 1.52 0.42
N GLY A 57 -2.96 0.30 0.18
CA GLY A 57 -2.18 -0.86 -0.23
C GLY A 57 -1.92 -1.84 0.91
N LYS A 58 -1.07 -2.84 0.63
CA LYS A 58 -0.74 -3.93 1.56
C LYS A 58 0.61 -3.68 2.22
N MET A 59 0.61 -3.46 3.53
CA MET A 59 1.80 -3.11 4.28
C MET A 59 1.77 -3.68 5.70
N SER A 60 2.92 -3.75 6.37
CA SER A 60 2.95 -4.01 7.82
C SER A 60 2.57 -2.75 8.60
N GLU A 61 2.19 -2.91 9.86
CA GLU A 61 1.89 -1.79 10.75
C GLU A 61 3.05 -0.81 10.85
N LYS A 62 4.28 -1.32 11.00
CA LYS A 62 5.49 -0.50 10.99
C LYS A 62 5.62 0.33 9.71
N GLN A 63 5.34 -0.25 8.54
CA GLN A 63 5.39 0.47 7.26
C GLN A 63 4.29 1.52 7.12
N TYR A 64 3.14 1.30 7.75
CA TYR A 64 2.05 2.28 7.78
C TYR A 64 2.42 3.49 8.65
N VAL A 65 2.97 3.24 9.84
CA VAL A 65 3.34 4.30 10.81
C VAL A 65 4.58 5.07 10.37
N ASP A 66 5.65 4.36 9.99
CA ASP A 66 6.93 4.98 9.64
C ASP A 66 6.94 5.57 8.23
N GLY A 67 5.86 5.32 7.46
CA GLY A 67 5.81 5.59 6.03
C GLY A 67 6.61 4.57 5.21
N VAL A 68 6.29 4.51 3.92
CA VAL A 68 7.00 3.64 2.96
C VAL A 68 7.77 4.51 2.00
N THR A 69 9.07 4.26 1.86
CA THR A 69 9.82 4.81 0.73
C THR A 69 9.22 4.24 -0.56
N PRO A 70 8.80 5.09 -1.49
CA PRO A 70 8.19 4.61 -2.72
C PRO A 70 9.22 3.76 -3.47
N ILE A 71 8.76 2.63 -4.04
CA ILE A 71 9.60 1.73 -4.83
C ILE A 71 9.88 2.42 -6.17
N THR A 72 10.76 3.44 -6.19
CA THR A 72 10.81 4.31 -7.37
C THR A 72 12.08 4.19 -8.19
N VAL A 73 13.23 3.74 -7.66
CA VAL A 73 14.45 3.67 -8.49
C VAL A 73 15.37 2.50 -8.12
N MET A 74 15.61 2.26 -6.82
CA MET A 74 16.60 1.25 -6.40
C MET A 74 16.26 -0.18 -6.83
N ARG A 75 14.98 -0.55 -6.87
CA ARG A 75 14.55 -1.89 -7.28
C ARG A 75 14.68 -2.11 -8.80
N LEU A 76 14.48 -1.05 -9.58
CA LEU A 76 14.71 -1.07 -11.02
C LEU A 76 16.21 -1.11 -11.33
N LEU A 77 17.02 -0.32 -10.61
CA LEU A 77 18.48 -0.35 -10.71
C LEU A 77 19.06 -1.71 -10.31
N SER A 78 18.54 -2.35 -9.25
CA SER A 78 19.01 -3.69 -8.87
C SER A 78 18.68 -4.72 -9.95
N LEU A 79 17.48 -4.67 -10.54
CA LEU A 79 17.10 -5.55 -11.65
C LEU A 79 17.96 -5.33 -12.90
N LEU A 80 18.24 -4.08 -13.24
CA LEU A 80 19.16 -3.71 -14.32
C LEU A 80 20.58 -4.22 -14.06
N GLN A 81 21.07 -4.11 -12.82
CA GLN A 81 22.39 -4.60 -12.44
C GLN A 81 22.50 -6.12 -12.63
N TRP A 82 21.47 -6.89 -12.25
CA TRP A 82 21.44 -8.33 -12.48
C TRP A 82 21.41 -8.73 -13.96
N ALA A 83 20.90 -7.88 -14.86
CA ALA A 83 20.92 -8.13 -16.30
C ALA A 83 22.26 -7.73 -16.95
N ILE A 84 22.86 -6.61 -16.53
CA ILE A 84 24.05 -6.05 -17.16
C ILE A 84 25.32 -6.80 -16.74
N VAL A 85 25.45 -7.17 -15.45
CA VAL A 85 26.66 -7.79 -14.91
C VAL A 85 27.00 -9.14 -15.59
N PRO A 86 26.06 -10.08 -15.81
CA PRO A 86 26.37 -11.35 -16.49
C PRO A 86 26.80 -11.17 -17.94
N VAL A 87 26.18 -10.23 -18.67
CA VAL A 87 26.54 -9.92 -20.06
C VAL A 87 27.95 -9.35 -20.13
N PHE A 88 28.29 -8.45 -19.21
CA PHE A 88 29.62 -7.87 -19.14
C PHE A 88 30.70 -8.91 -18.80
N ILE A 89 30.42 -9.81 -17.86
CA ILE A 89 31.32 -10.93 -17.53
C ILE A 89 31.52 -11.84 -18.74
N ALA A 90 30.45 -12.23 -19.44
CA ALA A 90 30.55 -13.07 -20.64
C ALA A 90 31.38 -12.40 -21.74
N TYR A 91 31.21 -11.09 -21.93
CA TYR A 91 32.00 -10.31 -22.88
C TYR A 91 33.49 -10.27 -22.53
N LEU A 92 33.84 -10.08 -21.25
CA LEU A 92 35.24 -10.12 -20.80
C LEU A 92 35.87 -11.50 -21.00
N ILE A 93 35.14 -12.58 -20.73
CA ILE A 93 35.60 -13.95 -20.97
C ILE A 93 35.85 -14.18 -22.47
N TYR A 94 34.92 -13.72 -23.32
CA TYR A 94 35.06 -13.84 -24.77
C TYR A 94 36.30 -13.09 -25.30
N GLN A 95 36.50 -11.84 -24.86
CA GLN A 95 37.68 -11.04 -25.18
C GLN A 95 38.98 -11.74 -24.74
N ALA A 96 39.02 -12.27 -23.51
CA ALA A 96 40.19 -12.98 -23.00
C ALA A 96 40.48 -14.31 -23.73
N ALA A 97 39.48 -14.94 -24.32
CA ALA A 97 39.63 -16.17 -25.10
C ALA A 97 39.98 -15.94 -26.57
N THR A 98 39.89 -14.69 -27.05
CA THR A 98 40.17 -14.30 -28.45
C THR A 98 41.44 -13.46 -28.61
N GLN A 99 42.14 -13.16 -27.51
CA GLN A 99 43.53 -12.69 -27.48
C GLN A 99 44.49 -13.87 -27.30
#